data_AF-A0A2H5X8J2-F1
#
_entry.id   AF-A0A2H5X8J2-F1
#
_cell.length_a   1.000
_cell.length_b   1.000
_cell.length_c   1.000
_cell.angle_alpha   90.00
_cell.angle_beta   90.00
_cell.angle_gamma   90.00
#
_symmetry.space_group_name_H-M   'P 1'
#
loop_
_entity.id
_entity.type
_entity.pdbx_description
1 polymer ?
#
loop_
_entity_poly.entity_id
_entity_poly.type
_entity_poly.pdbx_seq_one_letter_code
_entity_poly.pdbx_strand_id
1 'polypeptide(L)'
;MELAKEAGARTICVTSFRRSPLAKLCDICLITSAGRTQWLDETITARLVQLALFDALCVALARLKRHESLPILNKIARAVERKRHTV
;
A
#
# COMPACT_ATOMS: atom_id res chain seq x y z
N MET A 1 -3.20 -18.51 0.40
CA MET A 1 -1.73 -18.41 0.58
C MET A 1 -1.02 -19.58 -0.05
N GLU A 2 -1.56 -20.80 0.05
CA GLU A 2 -1.11 -21.99 -0.69
C GLU A 2 -0.95 -21.71 -2.18
N LEU A 3 -1.98 -21.20 -2.86
CA LEU A 3 -1.90 -20.85 -4.28
C LEU A 3 -0.74 -19.90 -4.64
N ALA A 4 -0.48 -18.89 -3.80
CA ALA A 4 0.62 -17.94 -4.04
C ALA A 4 1.99 -18.61 -3.88
N LYS A 5 2.11 -19.55 -2.93
CA LYS A 5 3.32 -20.36 -2.74
C LYS A 5 3.53 -21.35 -3.88
N GLU A 6 2.46 -22.04 -4.31
CA GLU A 6 2.49 -22.95 -5.45
C GLU A 6 2.89 -22.23 -6.74
N ALA A 7 2.45 -20.98 -6.92
CA ALA A 7 2.83 -20.14 -8.03
C ALA A 7 4.26 -19.54 -7.92
N GLY A 8 5.00 -19.81 -6.85
CA GLY A 8 6.34 -19.26 -6.63
C GLY A 8 6.37 -17.73 -6.42
N ALA A 9 5.25 -17.11 -6.05
CA ALA A 9 5.16 -15.67 -5.87
C ALA A 9 5.85 -15.22 -4.59
N ARG A 10 6.60 -14.11 -4.66
CA ARG A 10 7.09 -13.38 -3.48
C ARG A 10 5.91 -12.70 -2.80
N THR A 11 5.77 -12.89 -1.49
CA THR A 11 4.58 -12.48 -0.75
C THR A 11 4.88 -11.42 0.31
N ILE A 12 3.99 -10.43 0.39
CA ILE A 12 4.06 -9.35 1.38
C ILE A 12 2.74 -9.29 2.14
N CYS A 13 2.79 -9.40 3.47
CA CYS A 13 1.65 -9.19 4.36
C CYS A 13 1.69 -7.79 4.96
N VAL A 14 0.55 -7.08 4.97
CA VAL A 14 0.36 -5.83 5.71
C VAL A 14 -0.67 -6.09 6.82
N THR A 15 -0.29 -5.93 8.07
CA THR A 15 -1.18 -6.26 9.20
C THR A 15 -0.80 -5.55 10.49
N SER A 16 -1.76 -5.33 11.38
CA SER A 16 -1.49 -4.94 12.77
C SER A 16 -1.21 -6.14 13.69
N PHE A 17 -1.36 -7.37 13.18
CA PHE A 17 -1.26 -8.61 13.96
C PHE A 17 0.01 -9.38 13.62
N ARG A 18 1.14 -8.96 14.24
CA ARG A 18 2.46 -9.58 14.03
C ARG A 18 2.51 -11.09 14.23
N ARG A 19 1.69 -11.63 15.16
CA ARG A 19 1.69 -13.06 15.51
C ARG A 19 0.63 -13.88 14.76
N SER A 20 -0.10 -13.27 13.83
CA SER A 20 -1.16 -13.95 13.07
C SER A 20 -0.59 -15.09 12.22
N PRO A 21 -1.39 -16.14 11.94
CA PRO A 21 -0.98 -17.22 11.04
C PRO A 21 -0.54 -16.69 9.66
N LEU A 22 -1.23 -15.68 9.13
CA LEU A 22 -0.90 -15.08 7.84
C LEU A 22 0.49 -14.41 7.84
N ALA A 23 0.82 -13.65 8.90
CA ALA A 23 2.12 -12.99 9.04
C ALA A 23 3.29 -13.99 9.04
N LYS A 24 3.08 -15.20 9.58
CA LYS A 24 4.10 -16.26 9.60
C LYS A 24 4.27 -16.96 8.26
N LEU A 25 3.29 -16.87 7.36
CA LEU A 25 3.29 -17.57 6.07
C LEU A 25 3.92 -16.75 4.94
N CYS A 26 4.03 -15.42 5.08
CA CYS A 26 4.53 -14.51 4.05
C CYS A 26 6.04 -14.27 4.16
N ASP A 27 6.69 -13.97 3.03
CA ASP A 27 8.14 -13.69 2.98
C ASP A 27 8.52 -12.39 3.69
N ILE A 28 7.65 -11.38 3.57
CA ILE A 28 7.84 -10.05 4.14
C ILE A 28 6.57 -9.69 4.90
N CYS A 29 6.71 -9.15 6.11
CA CYS A 29 5.59 -8.69 6.91
C CYS A 29 5.79 -7.23 7.34
N LEU A 30 4.93 -6.35 6.82
CA LEU A 30 4.85 -4.94 7.18
C LEU A 30 3.84 -4.79 8.31
N ILE A 31 4.33 -4.46 9.50
CA ILE A 31 3.49 -4.34 10.69
C ILE A 31 3.05 -2.89 10.88
N THR A 32 1.74 -2.67 10.85
CA THR A 32 1.13 -1.37 11.16
C THR A 32 0.74 -1.31 12.63
N SER A 33 0.86 -0.13 13.26
CA SER A 33 0.30 0.12 14.58
C SER A 33 -0.71 1.25 14.47
N ALA A 34 -1.98 0.95 14.71
CA ALA A 34 -3.03 1.94 14.81
C ALA A 34 -3.32 2.17 16.29
N GLY A 35 -2.98 3.34 16.79
CA GLY A 35 -3.28 3.71 18.17
C GLY A 35 -4.78 3.83 18.36
N ARG A 36 -5.32 3.25 19.44
CA ARG A 36 -6.68 3.56 19.87
C ARG A 36 -6.71 4.99 20.37
N THR A 37 -7.54 5.82 19.76
CA THR A 37 -7.87 7.14 20.33
C THR A 37 -9.34 7.12 20.72
N GLN A 38 -9.71 7.84 21.77
CA GLN A 38 -11.10 7.89 22.26
C GLN A 38 -12.11 8.43 21.24
N TRP A 39 -11.62 9.06 20.16
CA TRP A 39 -12.42 9.75 19.16
C TRP A 39 -12.54 8.99 17.83
N LEU A 40 -11.69 7.99 17.57
CA LEU A 40 -11.61 7.33 16.28
C LEU A 40 -11.79 5.82 16.40
N ASP A 41 -12.67 5.28 15.55
CA ASP A 41 -12.86 3.84 15.41
C ASP A 41 -11.53 3.15 15.07
N GLU A 42 -11.25 2.03 15.73
CA GLU A 42 -10.06 1.22 15.54
C GLU A 42 -9.91 0.76 14.09
N THR A 43 -11.03 0.46 13.42
CA THR A 43 -11.13 0.07 12.01
C THR A 43 -10.73 1.22 11.09
N ILE A 44 -11.21 2.43 11.36
CA ILE A 44 -10.89 3.62 10.56
C ILE A 44 -9.42 3.98 10.72
N THR A 45 -8.91 3.96 11.96
CA THR A 45 -7.51 4.25 12.25
C THR A 45 -6.58 3.25 11.58
N ALA A 46 -6.91 1.95 11.64
CA ALA A 46 -6.15 0.90 10.97
C ALA A 46 -6.07 1.11 9.46
N ARG A 47 -7.19 1.46 8.82
CA ARG A 47 -7.24 1.74 7.38
C ARG A 47 -6.43 2.98 7.01
N LEU A 48 -6.48 4.03 7.83
CA LEU A 48 -5.72 5.26 7.59
C LEU A 48 -4.21 5.01 7.65
N VAL A 49 -3.74 4.28 8.67
CA VAL A 49 -2.32 3.92 8.80
C VAL A 49 -1.87 3.04 7.63
N GLN A 50 -2.70 2.08 7.22
CA GLN A 50 -2.40 1.24 6.05
C GLN A 50 -2.36 2.06 4.75
N LEU A 51 -3.26 3.02 4.56
CA LEU A 51 -3.25 3.90 3.39
C LEU A 51 -1.98 4.75 3.34
N ALA A 52 -1.60 5.36 4.46
CA ALA A 52 -0.36 6.14 4.55
C ALA A 52 0.88 5.28 4.27
N LEU A 53 0.90 4.02 4.71
CA LEU A 53 1.96 3.07 4.36
C LEU A 53 2.00 2.81 2.84
N PHE A 54 0.86 2.61 2.20
CA PHE A 54 0.79 2.44 0.75
C PHE A 54 1.27 3.67 -0.01
N ASP A 55 0.91 4.88 0.44
CA ASP A 55 1.40 6.12 -0.16
C ASP A 55 2.93 6.24 -0.07
N ALA A 56 3.50 5.93 1.10
CA ALA A 56 4.94 5.92 1.30
C ALA A 56 5.65 4.90 0.40
N LEU A 57 5.09 3.69 0.24
CA LEU A 57 5.61 2.69 -0.68
C LEU A 57 5.57 3.18 -2.12
N CYS A 58 4.44 3.75 -2.57
CA CYS A 58 4.32 4.31 -3.92
C CYS A 58 5.39 5.36 -4.20
N VAL A 59 5.62 6.29 -3.27
CA VAL A 59 6.67 7.31 -3.41
C VAL A 59 8.07 6.67 -3.43
N ALA A 60 8.34 5.72 -2.54
CA ALA A 60 9.63 5.04 -2.51
C ALA A 60 9.91 4.27 -3.83
N LEU A 61 8.92 3.53 -4.34
CA LEU A 61 9.01 2.85 -5.63
C LEU A 61 9.19 3.83 -6.79
N ALA A 62 8.44 4.94 -6.80
CA ALA A 62 8.57 5.95 -7.84
C ALA A 62 9.96 6.61 -7.85
N ARG A 63 10.56 6.79 -6.68
CA ARG A 63 11.94 7.29 -6.55
C ARG A 63 12.96 6.26 -7.01
N LEU A 64 12.79 4.98 -6.65
CA LEU A 64 13.68 3.90 -7.05
C LEU A 64 13.63 3.66 -8.57
N LYS A 65 12.44 3.74 -9.16
CA LYS A 65 12.18 3.56 -10.60
C LYS A 65 11.91 4.87 -11.31
N ARG A 66 12.69 5.91 -10.99
CA ARG A 66 12.42 7.29 -11.46
C ARG A 66 12.23 7.40 -12.97
N HIS A 67 13.08 6.75 -13.75
CA HIS A 67 13.03 6.81 -15.21
C HIS A 67 11.76 6.18 -15.79
N GLU A 68 11.29 5.06 -15.23
CA GLU A 68 10.03 4.40 -15.61
C GLU A 68 8.80 5.16 -15.10
N SER A 69 8.89 5.76 -13.91
CA SER A 69 7.74 6.33 -13.18
C SER A 69 7.34 7.72 -13.68
N LEU A 70 8.30 8.58 -14.02
CA LEU A 70 8.04 9.94 -14.50
C LEU A 70 7.08 10.02 -15.70
N PRO A 71 7.27 9.26 -16.80
CA PRO A 71 6.35 9.33 -17.94
C PRO A 71 4.94 8.87 -17.58
N ILE A 72 4.79 7.86 -16.71
CA ILE A 72 3.50 7.37 -16.22
C ILE A 72 2.78 8.45 -15.41
N LEU A 73 3.48 9.08 -14.46
CA LEU A 73 2.94 10.16 -13.63
C LEU A 73 2.49 11.36 -14.48
N ASN A 74 3.29 11.74 -15.47
CA ASN A 74 2.92 12.81 -16.42
C ASN A 74 1.66 12.46 -17.22
N LYS A 75 1.52 11.20 -17.65
CA LYS A 75 0.32 10.73 -18.37
C LYS A 75 -0.93 10.81 -17.49
N ILE A 76 -0.82 10.41 -16.22
CA ILE A 76 -1.92 10.49 -15.25
C ILE A 76 -2.32 11.96 -15.03
N ALA A 77 -1.35 12.83 -14.76
CA ALA A 77 -1.60 14.26 -14.53
C ALA A 77 -2.36 14.90 -15.72
N ARG A 78 -1.89 14.66 -16.95
CA ARG A 78 -2.55 15.16 -18.18
C ARG A 78 -3.97 14.63 -18.36
N ALA A 79 -4.24 13.38 -17.99
CA ALA A 79 -5.57 12.79 -18.11
C ALA A 79 -6.56 13.44 -17.12
N VAL A 80 -6.12 13.74 -15.90
CA VAL A 80 -6.93 14.44 -14.89
C VAL A 80 -7.19 15.88 -15.30
N GLU A 81 -6.18 16.60 -15.78
CA GLU A 81 -6.30 17.98 -16.25
C GLU A 81 -7.29 18.11 -17.40
N ARG A 82 -7.20 17.20 -18.40
CA ARG A 82 -8.14 17.19 -19.53
C ARG A 82 -9.60 17.04 -19.07
N LYS A 83 -9.88 16.15 -18.12
CA LYS A 83 -11.23 15.96 -17.58
C LYS A 83 -11.72 17.17 -16.79
N ARG A 84 -10.83 17.88 -16.09
CA ARG A 84 -11.18 19.09 -15.33
C ARG A 84 -11.64 20.26 -16.20
N HIS A 85 -11.22 20.32 -17.47
CA HIS A 85 -11.62 21.39 -18.40
C HIS A 85 -12.82 21.02 -19.29
N THR A 86 -13.35 19.81 -19.18
CA THR A 86 -14.52 19.35 -19.95
C THR A 86 -15.81 19.30 -19.10
N VAL A 87 -15.70 19.59 -17.80
CA VAL A 87 -16.82 19.66 -16.83
C VAL A 87 -17.09 21.12 -16.49
#